data_AF-A0A7K9Z0F7-F1
#
_entry.id   AF-A0A7K9Z0F7-F1
#
_cell.length_a   1.000
_cell.length_b   1.000
_cell.length_c   1.000
_cell.angle_alpha   90.00
_cell.angle_beta   90.00
_cell.angle_gamma   90.00
#
_symmetry.space_group_name_H-M   'P 1'
#
loop_
_entity.id
_entity.type
_entity.pdbx_description
1 polymer ?
#
loop_
_entity_poly.entity_id
_entity_poly.type
_entity_poly.pdbx_seq_one_letter_code
_entity_poly.pdbx_strand_id
1 'polypeptide(L)'
;TSCSANRIATFRPRRLGLAVVQGAGRDLRSNRRRQDAMAAVLEQVAELTALLAVSRSAVVRDWDPPTLDRALEWARYFQHLHDRFRCRPRLRDALGRRLRVGRTGSPLSFRHLGGCPELLGLALLENRALPPAACRRLLRRLLLQGEAERGRLALLARRKAAFRLLEASAASPDEPDPRVSAEAGLLLCRLREDGKEAAGASGWLGPVLELLPQPRAFAVVAEALLQMGADGPAGGWEGGADAGMETPADPLLSWLLEDLRRLSACCLLLPGALLALLADRYALFSRRYLDLLAEWGSRLLYDPLKGRWVKGCPEEAKLSWEELRERFGCLCQGSVELRGRTQAALKLLKARDGDFQVRGLSVWTDLLLELEEDLRKKQTPHV
;
A
#
# COMPACT_ATOMS: atom_id res chain seq x y z
N THR A 1 5.32 22.79 25.00
CA THR A 1 6.11 21.69 24.37
C THR A 1 7.55 21.60 24.89
N SER A 2 8.18 22.71 25.32
CA SER A 2 9.56 22.70 25.86
C SER A 2 9.75 21.92 27.19
N CYS A 3 8.71 21.83 28.03
CA CYS A 3 8.80 21.20 29.34
C CYS A 3 8.91 19.65 29.32
N SER A 4 8.37 19.00 28.28
CA SER A 4 8.41 17.53 28.13
C SER A 4 9.73 17.03 27.54
N ALA A 5 10.39 17.83 26.69
CA ALA A 5 11.69 17.50 26.10
C ALA A 5 12.81 17.44 27.16
N ASN A 6 12.80 18.37 28.12
CA ASN A 6 13.76 18.36 29.23
C ASN A 6 13.56 17.19 30.22
N ARG A 7 12.32 16.69 30.39
CA ARG A 7 12.08 15.50 31.24
C ARG A 7 12.68 14.25 30.63
N ILE A 8 12.50 14.02 29.32
CA ILE A 8 13.07 12.86 28.63
C ILE A 8 14.61 12.91 28.65
N ALA A 9 15.20 14.10 28.55
CA ALA A 9 16.66 14.29 28.61
C ALA A 9 17.27 14.13 30.02
N THR A 10 16.48 14.08 31.09
CA THR A 10 16.98 14.00 32.48
C THR A 10 16.53 12.75 33.23
N PHE A 11 15.52 12.02 32.74
CA PHE A 11 14.93 10.90 33.45
C PHE A 11 15.54 9.54 33.05
N ARG A 12 16.13 8.84 34.02
CA ARG A 12 16.55 7.43 33.86
C ARG A 12 15.37 6.49 34.13
N PRO A 13 15.14 5.45 33.32
CA PRO A 13 14.15 4.43 33.63
C PRO A 13 14.56 3.73 34.93
N ARG A 14 13.76 3.89 36.00
CA ARG A 14 13.94 3.15 37.25
C ARG A 14 13.71 1.66 36.95
N ARG A 15 14.77 0.85 36.98
CA ARG A 15 14.64 -0.61 37.00
C ARG A 15 13.95 -1.02 38.30
N LEU A 16 12.62 -1.15 38.27
CA LEU A 16 11.86 -1.68 39.39
C LEU A 16 12.08 -3.20 39.47
N GLY A 17 13.09 -3.58 40.25
CA GLY A 17 13.30 -4.96 40.70
C GLY A 17 12.17 -5.37 41.65
N LEU A 18 11.09 -5.90 41.10
CA LEU A 18 10.07 -6.61 41.88
C LEU A 18 10.59 -8.03 42.15
N ALA A 19 11.46 -8.16 43.14
CA ALA A 19 11.80 -9.46 43.71
C ALA A 19 10.54 -10.05 44.39
N VAL A 20 10.19 -11.28 44.01
CA VAL A 20 9.16 -12.07 44.69
C VAL A 20 9.79 -12.53 46.00
N VAL A 21 9.39 -11.91 47.12
CA VAL A 21 9.71 -12.38 48.46
C VAL A 21 8.47 -13.11 48.98
N GLN A 22 8.59 -14.44 49.13
CA GLN A 22 7.66 -15.25 49.91
C GLN A 22 7.86 -14.97 51.40
N GLY A 23 6.78 -14.75 52.14
CA GLY A 23 6.81 -14.59 53.59
C GLY A 23 5.63 -13.78 54.10
N ALA A 24 4.65 -14.48 54.68
CA ALA A 24 3.41 -13.97 55.24
C ALA A 24 3.65 -12.86 56.30
N GLY A 25 2.83 -11.80 56.26
CA GLY A 25 2.78 -10.78 57.33
C GLY A 25 3.08 -9.32 56.94
N ARG A 26 3.00 -8.93 55.66
CA ARG A 26 3.18 -7.50 55.21
C ARG A 26 2.25 -7.09 54.07
N ASP A 27 0.98 -7.48 54.08
CA ASP A 27 0.11 -7.37 52.88
C ASP A 27 -0.39 -5.96 52.54
N LEU A 28 -0.55 -5.05 53.51
CA LEU A 28 -1.07 -3.70 53.21
C LEU A 28 0.00 -2.75 52.64
N ARG A 29 1.24 -2.81 53.14
CA ARG A 29 2.35 -2.00 52.60
C ARG A 29 2.83 -2.53 51.24
N SER A 30 2.72 -3.84 51.00
CA SER A 30 3.08 -4.44 49.71
C SER A 30 2.07 -4.07 48.61
N ASN A 31 0.77 -4.05 48.94
CA ASN A 31 -0.27 -3.65 47.98
C ASN A 31 -0.20 -2.17 47.63
N ARG A 32 0.02 -1.29 48.61
CA ARG A 32 0.18 0.16 48.36
C ARG A 32 1.40 0.43 47.47
N ARG A 33 2.55 -0.19 47.76
CA ARG A 33 3.75 -0.11 46.91
C ARG A 33 3.55 -0.68 45.50
N ARG A 34 2.75 -1.73 45.34
CA ARG A 34 2.39 -2.30 44.02
C ARG A 34 1.47 -1.37 43.24
N GLN A 35 0.53 -0.71 43.90
CA GLN A 35 -0.36 0.30 43.30
C GLN A 35 0.42 1.55 42.89
N ASP A 36 1.31 2.05 43.74
CA ASP A 36 2.18 3.20 43.46
C ASP A 36 3.16 2.89 42.29
N ALA A 37 3.72 1.68 42.26
CA ALA A 37 4.55 1.22 41.14
C ALA A 37 3.75 1.10 39.83
N MET A 38 2.50 0.63 39.89
CA MET A 38 1.64 0.53 38.72
C MET A 38 1.24 1.92 38.20
N ALA A 39 0.97 2.88 39.10
CA ALA A 39 0.68 4.26 38.74
C ALA A 39 1.88 4.93 38.04
N ALA A 40 3.10 4.71 38.55
CA ALA A 40 4.32 5.21 37.92
C ALA A 40 4.56 4.63 36.52
N VAL A 41 4.27 3.34 36.31
CA VAL A 41 4.37 2.71 34.98
C VAL A 41 3.34 3.31 34.01
N LEU A 42 2.13 3.63 34.48
CA LEU A 42 1.10 4.25 33.64
C LEU A 42 1.46 5.69 33.24
N GLU A 43 2.12 6.45 34.13
CA GLU A 43 2.65 7.79 33.78
C GLU A 43 3.78 7.70 32.75
N GLN A 44 4.73 6.77 32.93
CA GLN A 44 5.82 6.55 31.97
C GLN A 44 5.31 6.15 30.58
N VAL A 45 4.21 5.40 30.50
CA VAL A 45 3.60 5.00 29.22
C VAL A 45 2.93 6.18 28.52
N ALA A 46 2.46 7.20 29.25
CA ALA A 46 1.99 8.44 28.63
C ALA A 46 3.15 9.22 27.97
N GLU A 47 4.36 9.16 28.55
CA GLU A 47 5.56 9.82 28.01
C GLU A 47 6.03 9.24 26.67
N LEU A 48 5.65 8.00 26.32
CA LEU A 48 5.96 7.41 25.01
C LEU A 48 5.39 8.25 23.85
N THR A 49 4.15 8.75 24.01
CA THR A 49 3.51 9.57 22.98
C THR A 49 4.29 10.89 22.78
N ALA A 50 4.83 11.45 23.85
CA ALA A 50 5.68 12.63 23.81
C ALA A 50 7.04 12.28 23.18
N LEU A 51 7.65 11.14 23.52
CA LEU A 51 8.92 10.69 22.94
C LEU A 51 8.82 10.52 21.42
N LEU A 52 7.74 9.89 20.92
CA LEU A 52 7.49 9.73 19.49
C LEU A 52 7.16 11.06 18.79
N ALA A 53 6.53 12.01 19.49
CA ALA A 53 6.31 13.34 18.95
C ALA A 53 7.61 14.14 18.84
N VAL A 54 8.47 14.06 19.87
CA VAL A 54 9.77 14.75 19.86
C VAL A 54 10.68 14.15 18.79
N SER A 55 10.71 12.82 18.63
CA SER A 55 11.56 12.17 17.62
C SER A 55 11.19 12.52 16.18
N ARG A 56 9.96 12.99 15.92
CA ARG A 56 9.50 13.50 14.62
C ARG A 56 9.65 15.01 14.44
N SER A 57 10.18 15.73 15.44
CA SER A 57 10.26 17.18 15.48
C SER A 57 11.66 17.73 15.22
N ALA A 58 11.78 19.04 14.94
CA ALA A 58 13.07 19.70 14.74
C ALA A 58 14.00 19.67 15.97
N VAL A 59 13.46 19.39 17.17
CA VAL A 59 14.21 19.31 18.44
C VAL A 59 15.29 18.22 18.40
N VAL A 60 15.16 17.24 17.52
CA VAL A 60 16.16 16.18 17.31
C VAL A 60 17.50 16.73 16.80
N ARG A 61 17.53 17.94 16.24
CA ARG A 61 18.76 18.60 15.81
C ARG A 61 19.77 18.80 16.93
N ASP A 62 19.27 19.04 18.14
CA ASP A 62 20.10 19.32 19.32
C ASP A 62 20.41 18.05 20.12
N TRP A 63 20.03 16.86 19.62
CA TRP A 63 20.28 15.61 20.31
C TRP A 63 21.74 15.21 20.21
N ASP A 64 22.37 15.11 21.38
CA ASP A 64 23.70 14.50 21.51
C ASP A 64 23.61 12.96 21.44
N PRO A 65 24.73 12.27 21.12
CA PRO A 65 24.78 10.81 21.09
C PRO A 65 24.22 10.10 22.34
N PRO A 66 24.46 10.55 23.58
CA PRO A 66 23.88 9.89 24.75
C PRO A 66 22.37 10.16 24.92
N THR A 67 21.81 11.27 24.43
CA THR A 67 20.34 11.46 24.42
C THR A 67 19.67 10.51 23.43
N LEU A 68 20.28 10.28 22.27
CA LEU A 68 19.83 9.27 21.31
C LEU A 68 19.85 7.86 21.93
N ASP A 69 20.94 7.48 22.60
CA ASP A 69 21.05 6.17 23.23
C ASP A 69 20.02 5.97 24.34
N ARG A 70 19.76 7.00 25.14
CA ARG A 70 18.70 7.01 26.15
C ARG A 70 17.32 6.84 25.54
N ALA A 71 17.02 7.53 24.45
CA ALA A 71 15.74 7.37 23.75
C ALA A 71 15.52 5.92 23.27
N LEU A 72 16.56 5.26 22.76
CA LEU A 72 16.51 3.84 22.37
C LEU A 72 16.36 2.90 23.58
N GLU A 73 16.98 3.21 24.71
CA GLU A 73 16.79 2.46 25.95
C GLU A 73 15.34 2.56 26.48
N TRP A 74 14.72 3.74 26.38
CA TRP A 74 13.30 3.92 26.66
C TRP A 74 12.43 3.05 25.76
N ALA A 75 12.74 2.98 24.46
CA ALA A 75 12.00 2.14 23.53
C ALA A 75 12.09 0.64 23.89
N ARG A 76 13.28 0.16 24.28
CA ARG A 76 13.47 -1.20 24.79
C ARG A 76 12.75 -1.46 26.11
N TYR A 77 12.70 -0.45 26.98
CA TYR A 77 11.93 -0.53 28.21
C TYR A 77 10.43 -0.75 27.92
N PHE A 78 9.86 -0.02 26.96
CA PHE A 78 8.45 -0.21 26.57
C PHE A 78 8.19 -1.58 25.93
N GLN A 79 9.12 -2.11 25.15
CA GLN A 79 9.06 -3.48 24.63
C GLN A 79 9.06 -4.50 25.77
N HIS A 80 9.96 -4.34 26.75
CA HIS A 80 10.00 -5.21 27.92
C HIS A 80 8.72 -5.14 28.76
N LEU A 81 8.14 -3.94 28.90
CA LEU A 81 6.83 -3.76 29.54
C LEU A 81 5.72 -4.50 28.77
N HIS A 82 5.72 -4.42 27.44
CA HIS A 82 4.77 -5.17 26.61
C HIS A 82 4.90 -6.67 26.86
N ASP A 83 6.11 -7.22 26.80
CA ASP A 83 6.34 -8.67 26.95
C ASP A 83 5.94 -9.17 28.34
N ARG A 84 6.14 -8.33 29.37
CA ARG A 84 5.73 -8.62 30.74
C ARG A 84 4.22 -8.59 30.94
N PHE A 85 3.50 -7.72 30.23
CA PHE A 85 2.07 -7.50 30.44
C PHE A 85 1.17 -8.12 29.36
N ARG A 86 1.74 -8.72 28.29
CA ARG A 86 0.98 -9.34 27.19
C ARG A 86 0.03 -10.45 27.67
N CYS A 87 0.42 -11.22 28.69
CA CYS A 87 -0.39 -12.31 29.26
C CYS A 87 -1.38 -11.82 30.34
N ARG A 88 -1.57 -10.50 30.53
CA ARG A 88 -2.39 -9.92 31.61
C ARG A 88 -3.47 -8.97 31.05
N PRO A 89 -4.69 -9.46 30.75
CA PRO A 89 -5.69 -8.70 30.01
C PRO A 89 -6.14 -7.41 30.72
N ARG A 90 -6.35 -7.45 32.04
CA ARG A 90 -6.75 -6.26 32.82
C ARG A 90 -5.73 -5.12 32.77
N LEU A 91 -4.43 -5.45 32.78
CA LEU A 91 -3.34 -4.47 32.74
C LEU A 91 -3.10 -3.98 31.32
N ARG A 92 -3.22 -4.87 30.33
CA ARG A 92 -3.22 -4.52 28.90
C ARG A 92 -4.26 -3.46 28.58
N ASP A 93 -5.48 -3.64 29.06
CA ASP A 93 -6.59 -2.73 28.78
C ASP A 93 -6.42 -1.38 29.49
N ALA A 94 -5.88 -1.37 30.71
CA ALA A 94 -5.54 -0.15 31.44
C ALA A 94 -4.43 0.66 30.74
N LEU A 95 -3.38 -0.01 30.27
CA LEU A 95 -2.30 0.59 29.48
C LEU A 95 -2.81 1.14 28.14
N GLY A 96 -3.64 0.36 27.44
CA GLY A 96 -4.27 0.78 26.19
C GLY A 96 -5.21 1.98 26.36
N ARG A 97 -5.97 2.05 27.46
CA ARG A 97 -6.80 3.23 27.79
C ARG A 97 -5.93 4.47 28.04
N ARG A 98 -4.84 4.36 28.80
CA ARG A 98 -3.95 5.51 29.06
C ARG A 98 -3.22 6.02 27.82
N LEU A 99 -2.79 5.14 26.92
CA LEU A 99 -2.20 5.54 25.63
C LEU A 99 -3.17 6.35 24.77
N ARG A 100 -4.48 6.02 24.81
CA ARG A 100 -5.53 6.74 24.09
C ARG A 100 -5.88 8.10 24.72
N VAL A 101 -5.73 8.24 26.03
CA VAL A 101 -5.99 9.49 26.76
C VAL A 101 -4.93 10.57 26.47
N GLY A 102 -3.72 10.16 26.06
CA GLY A 102 -2.59 11.07 25.84
C GLY A 102 -2.71 12.03 24.65
N ARG A 103 -3.66 11.83 23.73
CA ARG A 103 -4.01 12.80 22.66
C ARG A 103 -5.22 12.30 21.86
N THR A 104 -6.19 13.17 21.63
CA THR A 104 -7.22 12.98 20.60
C THR A 104 -6.54 12.78 19.24
N GLY A 105 -6.68 11.58 18.65
CA GLY A 105 -6.17 11.25 17.32
C GLY A 105 -4.83 10.48 17.25
N SER A 106 -4.22 10.04 18.35
CA SER A 106 -3.05 9.15 18.28
C SER A 106 -3.47 7.67 18.23
N PRO A 107 -3.13 6.90 17.16
CA PRO A 107 -3.55 5.51 16.99
C PRO A 107 -2.74 4.50 17.84
N LEU A 108 -2.01 4.97 18.85
CA LEU A 108 -1.15 4.14 19.67
C LEU A 108 -1.97 3.23 20.61
N SER A 109 -2.17 1.99 20.18
CA SER A 109 -2.66 0.88 21.01
C SER A 109 -1.53 0.06 21.66
N PHE A 110 -1.88 -0.81 22.61
CA PHE A 110 -0.95 -1.64 23.38
C PHE A 110 0.04 -2.44 22.52
N ARG A 111 -0.37 -2.93 21.34
CA ARG A 111 0.51 -3.64 20.39
C ARG A 111 1.73 -2.81 19.97
N HIS A 112 1.62 -1.49 19.96
CA HIS A 112 2.72 -0.59 19.58
C HIS A 112 3.80 -0.49 20.67
N LEU A 113 3.49 -0.90 21.92
CA LEU A 113 4.51 -1.01 22.97
C LEU A 113 5.54 -2.10 22.64
N GLY A 114 5.07 -3.23 22.10
CA GLY A 114 5.95 -4.32 21.67
C GLY A 114 6.81 -3.98 20.45
N GLY A 115 6.43 -2.95 19.68
CA GLY A 115 7.18 -2.43 18.54
C GLY A 115 7.78 -1.04 18.76
N CYS A 116 7.96 -0.62 20.02
CA CYS A 116 8.45 0.73 20.34
C CYS A 116 9.84 1.03 19.78
N PRO A 117 10.84 0.12 19.87
CA PRO A 117 12.14 0.34 19.26
C PRO A 117 12.02 0.64 17.77
N GLU A 118 11.19 -0.12 17.06
CA GLU A 118 10.88 0.00 15.64
C GLU A 118 10.28 1.36 15.29
N LEU A 119 9.22 1.74 16.01
CA LEU A 119 8.52 3.01 15.78
C LEU A 119 9.43 4.22 16.06
N LEU A 120 10.24 4.15 17.10
CA LEU A 120 11.18 5.21 17.43
C LEU A 120 12.32 5.29 16.43
N GLY A 121 12.93 4.16 16.07
CA GLY A 121 14.01 4.11 15.09
C GLY A 121 13.56 4.59 13.71
N LEU A 122 12.35 4.23 13.28
CA LEU A 122 11.74 4.75 12.06
C LEU A 122 11.54 6.26 12.13
N ALA A 123 10.90 6.75 13.19
CA ALA A 123 10.64 8.18 13.37
C ALA A 123 11.92 9.01 13.33
N LEU A 124 13.01 8.51 13.93
CA LEU A 124 14.31 9.18 13.90
C LEU A 124 14.96 9.15 12.52
N LEU A 125 14.91 8.01 11.82
CA LEU A 125 15.43 7.91 10.45
C LEU A 125 14.63 8.74 9.45
N GLU A 126 13.35 9.02 9.70
CA GLU A 126 12.49 9.87 8.86
C GLU A 126 12.75 11.36 9.08
N ASN A 127 13.30 11.71 10.24
CA ASN A 127 13.51 13.08 10.62
C ASN A 127 14.74 13.68 9.93
N ARG A 128 14.52 14.62 9.00
CA ARG A 128 15.57 15.37 8.31
C ARG A 128 16.41 16.25 9.24
N ALA A 129 15.92 16.56 10.44
CA ALA A 129 16.64 17.33 11.44
C ALA A 129 17.66 16.48 12.22
N LEU A 130 17.70 15.15 12.03
CA LEU A 130 18.66 14.28 12.73
C LEU A 130 20.10 14.60 12.28
N PRO A 131 21.01 14.95 13.22
CA PRO A 131 22.40 15.24 12.88
C PRO A 131 23.08 14.06 12.18
N PRO A 132 23.94 14.29 11.17
CA PRO A 132 24.60 13.21 10.42
C PRO A 132 25.40 12.24 11.29
N ALA A 133 26.02 12.73 12.37
CA ALA A 133 26.76 11.89 13.32
C ALA A 133 25.82 10.97 14.13
N ALA A 134 24.69 11.49 14.58
CA ALA A 134 23.66 10.72 15.29
C ALA A 134 23.00 9.69 14.35
N CYS A 135 22.74 10.06 13.10
CA CYS A 135 22.25 9.16 12.06
C CYS A 135 23.22 8.01 11.77
N ARG A 136 24.52 8.29 11.58
CA ARG A 136 25.55 7.25 11.39
C ARG A 136 25.65 6.30 12.58
N ARG A 137 25.56 6.81 13.82
CA ARG A 137 25.57 5.99 15.04
C ARG A 137 24.32 5.11 15.14
N LEU A 138 23.14 5.67 14.83
CA LEU A 138 21.88 4.92 14.77
C LEU A 138 21.99 3.79 13.74
N LEU A 139 22.44 4.09 12.51
CA LEU A 139 22.62 3.09 11.46
C LEU A 139 23.64 2.01 11.86
N ARG A 140 24.79 2.38 12.43
CA ARG A 140 25.76 1.40 12.95
C ARG A 140 25.13 0.48 14.00
N ARG A 141 24.36 1.04 14.93
CA ARG A 141 23.72 0.26 16.00
C ARG A 141 22.60 -0.64 15.47
N LEU A 142 21.86 -0.20 14.45
CA LEU A 142 20.81 -0.98 13.79
C LEU A 142 21.35 -2.05 12.84
N LEU A 143 22.49 -1.82 12.21
CA LEU A 143 23.05 -2.72 11.18
C LEU A 143 24.12 -3.67 11.70
N LEU A 144 24.84 -3.33 12.78
CA LEU A 144 26.04 -4.05 13.22
C LEU A 144 25.92 -4.76 14.59
N GLN A 145 24.85 -4.57 15.37
CA GLN A 145 24.69 -5.29 16.65
C GLN A 145 23.75 -6.50 16.53
N GLY A 146 24.32 -7.70 16.76
CA GLY A 146 23.67 -8.88 17.34
C GLY A 146 22.85 -9.79 16.41
N GLU A 147 23.41 -10.96 16.07
CA GLU A 147 22.77 -12.00 15.24
C GLU A 147 21.45 -12.57 15.83
N ALA A 148 21.27 -12.53 17.15
CA ALA A 148 20.08 -13.02 17.85
C ALA A 148 18.93 -11.98 17.95
N GLU A 149 19.27 -10.69 17.84
CA GLU A 149 18.35 -9.55 17.76
C GLU A 149 18.58 -8.84 16.42
N ARG A 150 18.55 -9.58 15.30
CA ARG A 150 18.39 -9.03 13.94
C ARG A 150 16.99 -8.42 13.80
N GLY A 151 16.74 -7.42 14.64
CA GLY A 151 15.44 -6.89 15.00
C GLY A 151 14.77 -6.29 13.79
N ARG A 152 13.44 -6.27 13.83
CA ARG A 152 12.56 -5.69 12.80
C ARG A 152 13.02 -4.29 12.38
N LEU A 153 13.72 -3.56 13.26
CA LEU A 153 14.43 -2.32 12.99
C LEU A 153 15.49 -2.36 11.88
N ALA A 154 16.38 -3.37 11.87
CA ALA A 154 17.40 -3.52 10.84
C ALA A 154 16.74 -3.80 9.48
N LEU A 155 15.69 -4.63 9.49
CA LEU A 155 14.87 -4.91 8.32
C LEU A 155 14.16 -3.65 7.82
N LEU A 156 13.62 -2.82 8.72
CA LEU A 156 12.98 -1.54 8.37
C LEU A 156 13.98 -0.53 7.81
N ALA A 157 15.18 -0.42 8.39
CA ALA A 157 16.25 0.43 7.85
C ALA A 157 16.69 -0.02 6.46
N ARG A 158 16.84 -1.33 6.23
CA ARG A 158 17.14 -1.90 4.90
C ARG A 158 16.01 -1.67 3.90
N ARG A 159 14.76 -1.92 4.29
CA ARG A 159 13.57 -1.65 3.46
C ARG A 159 13.47 -0.19 3.06
N LYS A 160 13.77 0.73 3.99
CA LYS A 160 13.79 2.15 3.72
C LYS A 160 14.95 2.57 2.82
N ALA A 161 16.15 2.02 3.01
CA ALA A 161 17.27 2.24 2.12
C ALA A 161 16.95 1.73 0.71
N ALA A 162 16.42 0.51 0.60
CA ALA A 162 15.95 -0.06 -0.66
C ALA A 162 14.89 0.83 -1.31
N PHE A 163 13.89 1.30 -0.56
CA PHE A 163 12.88 2.23 -1.06
C PHE A 163 13.48 3.53 -1.62
N ARG A 164 14.50 4.10 -0.96
CA ARG A 164 15.18 5.30 -1.46
C ARG A 164 16.00 5.03 -2.72
N LEU A 165 16.57 3.83 -2.86
CA LEU A 165 17.25 3.42 -4.09
C LEU A 165 16.25 3.22 -5.23
N LEU A 166 15.07 2.63 -4.94
CA LEU A 166 13.99 2.48 -5.92
C LEU A 166 13.41 3.84 -6.33
N GLU A 167 13.28 4.81 -5.42
CA GLU A 167 12.88 6.18 -5.75
C GLU A 167 13.88 6.90 -6.65
N ALA A 168 15.17 6.58 -6.54
CA ALA A 168 16.22 7.17 -7.37
C ALA A 168 16.40 6.44 -8.71
N SER A 169 15.80 5.26 -8.86
CA SER A 169 15.84 4.49 -10.10
C SER A 169 14.86 5.10 -11.10
N ALA A 170 15.35 5.52 -12.26
CA ALA A 170 14.48 5.87 -13.37
C ALA A 170 13.82 4.59 -13.90
N ALA A 171 12.51 4.64 -14.14
CA ALA A 171 11.83 3.58 -14.87
C ALA A 171 12.32 3.57 -16.32
N SER A 172 12.70 2.40 -16.82
CA SER A 172 12.85 2.17 -18.26
C SER A 172 11.48 2.30 -18.92
N PRO A 173 11.36 2.82 -20.15
CA PRO A 173 10.06 2.93 -20.84
C PRO A 173 9.36 1.58 -21.03
N ASP A 174 10.11 0.47 -21.05
CA ASP A 174 9.57 -0.88 -21.30
C ASP A 174 9.38 -1.72 -20.02
N GLU A 175 9.90 -1.26 -18.87
CA GLU A 175 9.80 -2.01 -17.60
C GLU A 175 8.86 -1.31 -16.61
N PRO A 176 8.11 -2.09 -15.81
CA PRO A 176 7.31 -1.51 -14.75
C PRO A 176 8.20 -0.75 -13.78
N ASP A 177 7.68 0.36 -13.24
CA ASP A 177 8.41 1.14 -12.23
C ASP A 177 8.89 0.19 -11.12
N PRO A 178 10.21 0.07 -10.88
CA PRO A 178 10.75 -0.92 -9.96
C PRO A 178 10.22 -0.73 -8.55
N ARG A 179 9.77 0.49 -8.21
CA ARG A 179 9.08 0.79 -6.97
C ARG A 179 7.68 0.17 -6.93
N VAL A 180 6.90 0.32 -7.99
CA VAL A 180 5.55 -0.26 -8.10
C VAL A 180 5.64 -1.78 -8.08
N SER A 181 6.60 -2.39 -8.77
CA SER A 181 6.81 -3.84 -8.76
C SER A 181 7.21 -4.36 -7.38
N ALA A 182 8.07 -3.65 -6.64
CA ALA A 182 8.42 -4.03 -5.27
C ALA A 182 7.22 -3.92 -4.31
N GLU A 183 6.41 -2.87 -4.43
CA GLU A 183 5.20 -2.68 -3.61
C GLU A 183 4.13 -3.72 -3.92
N ALA A 184 3.95 -4.05 -5.20
CA ALA A 184 3.09 -5.15 -5.63
C ALA A 184 3.55 -6.48 -5.04
N GLY A 185 4.85 -6.78 -5.09
CA GLY A 185 5.42 -7.99 -4.48
C GLY A 185 5.17 -8.06 -2.96
N LEU A 186 5.35 -6.94 -2.23
CA LEU A 186 5.04 -6.88 -0.80
C LEU A 186 3.55 -7.08 -0.50
N LEU A 187 2.68 -6.51 -1.33
CA LEU A 187 1.23 -6.69 -1.23
C LEU A 187 0.84 -8.16 -1.41
N LEU A 188 1.41 -8.82 -2.42
CA LEU A 188 1.20 -10.25 -2.69
C LEU A 188 1.73 -11.14 -1.57
N CYS A 189 2.93 -10.86 -1.05
CA CYS A 189 3.46 -11.57 0.11
C CYS A 189 2.49 -11.47 1.30
N ARG A 190 1.94 -10.27 1.56
CA ARG A 190 1.01 -10.08 2.65
C ARG A 190 -0.32 -10.81 2.45
N LEU A 191 -0.88 -10.75 1.25
CA LEU A 191 -2.10 -11.50 0.92
C LEU A 191 -1.90 -13.02 1.06
N ARG A 192 -0.72 -13.54 0.70
CA ARG A 192 -0.35 -14.96 0.89
C ARG A 192 -0.17 -15.33 2.36
N GLU A 193 0.32 -14.42 3.20
CA GLU A 193 0.41 -14.63 4.65
C GLU A 193 -0.99 -14.69 5.27
N ASP A 194 -1.86 -13.74 4.92
CA ASP A 194 -3.20 -13.65 5.49
C ASP A 194 -4.12 -14.80 5.01
N GLY A 195 -3.95 -15.29 3.77
CA GLY A 195 -4.68 -16.46 3.28
C GLY A 195 -4.32 -17.78 3.97
N LYS A 196 -3.19 -17.85 4.70
CA LYS A 196 -2.78 -19.03 5.49
C LYS A 196 -3.34 -19.01 6.91
N GLU A 197 -3.72 -17.85 7.42
CA GLU A 197 -4.34 -17.70 8.73
C GLU A 197 -5.87 -17.76 8.53
N ALA A 198 -6.50 -18.85 8.96
CA ALA A 198 -7.91 -19.15 8.70
C ALA A 198 -8.87 -17.95 8.86
N ALA A 199 -9.62 -17.67 7.78
CA ALA A 199 -10.83 -16.85 7.74
C ALA A 199 -10.73 -15.42 8.29
N GLY A 200 -9.65 -14.70 7.96
CA GLY A 200 -9.55 -13.26 8.13
C GLY A 200 -9.64 -12.54 6.79
N ALA A 201 -10.86 -12.28 6.33
CA ALA A 201 -11.16 -11.52 5.11
C ALA A 201 -10.24 -10.28 4.97
N SER A 202 -9.86 -9.97 3.74
CA SER A 202 -8.98 -8.89 3.28
C SER A 202 -9.42 -7.45 3.67
N GLY A 203 -10.09 -7.25 4.80
CA GLY A 203 -10.59 -5.97 5.30
C GLY A 203 -9.51 -4.95 5.66
N TRP A 204 -8.23 -5.33 5.66
CA TRP A 204 -7.12 -4.38 5.73
C TRP A 204 -6.77 -3.78 4.36
N LEU A 205 -7.07 -4.49 3.26
CA LEU A 205 -6.65 -4.14 1.91
C LEU A 205 -7.20 -2.78 1.49
N GLY A 206 -8.52 -2.58 1.66
CA GLY A 206 -9.19 -1.32 1.34
C GLY A 206 -8.54 -0.12 2.04
N PRO A 207 -8.49 -0.09 3.38
CA PRO A 207 -7.86 0.99 4.13
C PRO A 207 -6.39 1.24 3.75
N VAL A 208 -5.61 0.20 3.44
CA VAL A 208 -4.21 0.37 3.05
C VAL A 208 -4.07 0.98 1.66
N LEU A 209 -4.87 0.53 0.69
CA LEU A 209 -4.84 1.07 -0.67
C LEU A 209 -5.39 2.51 -0.72
N GLU A 210 -6.33 2.86 0.16
CA GLU A 210 -6.86 4.22 0.29
C GLU A 210 -5.85 5.21 0.91
N LEU A 211 -4.84 4.72 1.64
CA LEU A 211 -3.76 5.56 2.16
C LEU A 211 -2.71 5.90 1.09
N LEU A 212 -2.68 5.19 -0.04
CA LEU A 212 -1.76 5.46 -1.13
C LEU A 212 -2.31 6.59 -2.03
N PRO A 213 -1.46 7.54 -2.45
CA PRO A 213 -1.89 8.59 -3.37
C PRO A 213 -2.28 7.99 -4.73
N GLN A 214 -3.34 8.50 -5.35
CA GLN A 214 -3.67 8.15 -6.73
C GLN A 214 -2.75 8.91 -7.69
N PRO A 215 -2.22 8.29 -8.76
CA PRO A 215 -2.62 7.00 -9.38
C PRO A 215 -1.90 5.75 -8.86
N ARG A 216 -1.05 5.88 -7.84
CA ARG A 216 -0.13 4.82 -7.41
C ARG A 216 -0.81 3.57 -6.87
N ALA A 217 -1.92 3.73 -6.13
CA ALA A 217 -2.66 2.58 -5.63
C ALA A 217 -3.11 1.67 -6.78
N PHE A 218 -3.63 2.26 -7.86
CA PHE A 218 -4.03 1.52 -9.06
C PHE A 218 -2.85 0.85 -9.75
N ALA A 219 -1.71 1.53 -9.87
CA ALA A 219 -0.52 0.96 -10.47
C ALA A 219 -0.02 -0.27 -9.69
N VAL A 220 0.02 -0.19 -8.36
CA VAL A 220 0.43 -1.29 -7.48
C VAL A 220 -0.52 -2.48 -7.59
N VAL A 221 -1.83 -2.23 -7.62
CA VAL A 221 -2.85 -3.29 -7.78
C VAL A 221 -2.77 -3.94 -9.15
N ALA A 222 -2.64 -3.15 -10.22
CA ALA A 222 -2.49 -3.66 -11.58
C ALA A 222 -1.24 -4.54 -11.70
N GLU A 223 -0.11 -4.06 -11.21
CA GLU A 223 1.15 -4.80 -11.21
C GLU A 223 1.07 -6.08 -10.36
N ALA A 224 0.41 -6.05 -9.20
CA ALA A 224 0.21 -7.25 -8.37
C ALA A 224 -0.61 -8.32 -9.12
N LEU A 225 -1.68 -7.90 -9.81
CA LEU A 225 -2.47 -8.78 -10.67
C LEU A 225 -1.64 -9.34 -11.85
N LEU A 226 -0.76 -8.53 -12.43
CA LEU A 226 0.14 -8.95 -13.51
C LEU A 226 1.30 -9.85 -13.04
N GLN A 227 1.74 -9.76 -11.79
CA GLN A 227 2.75 -10.68 -11.25
C GLN A 227 2.16 -12.05 -10.93
N MET A 228 0.91 -12.11 -10.44
CA MET A 228 0.29 -13.38 -10.02
C MET A 228 0.07 -14.40 -11.13
N GLY A 229 -0.18 -13.95 -12.36
CA GLY A 229 -0.34 -14.87 -13.49
C GLY A 229 0.93 -15.06 -14.34
N ALA A 230 2.06 -14.43 -13.98
CA ALA A 230 3.33 -14.66 -14.67
C ALA A 230 3.90 -16.04 -14.31
N ASP A 231 3.49 -16.56 -13.16
CA ASP A 231 3.66 -17.95 -12.75
C ASP A 231 2.65 -18.86 -13.49
N GLY A 232 2.79 -18.98 -14.82
CA GLY A 232 2.11 -19.99 -15.66
C GLY A 232 2.90 -21.32 -15.73
N PRO A 233 2.28 -22.43 -16.15
CA PRO A 233 2.48 -23.78 -15.61
C PRO A 233 3.82 -24.43 -16.00
N ALA A 234 4.84 -24.31 -15.14
CA ALA A 234 6.04 -25.16 -15.21
C ALA A 234 6.69 -25.40 -13.82
N GLY A 235 5.91 -25.25 -12.75
CA GLY A 235 6.37 -25.45 -11.37
C GLY A 235 5.32 -26.15 -10.52
N GLY A 236 5.06 -27.43 -10.82
CA GLY A 236 4.46 -28.44 -9.93
C GLY A 236 3.37 -27.98 -8.96
N TRP A 237 2.13 -27.89 -9.45
CA TRP A 237 0.92 -28.03 -8.62
C TRP A 237 0.14 -29.26 -9.10
N GLU A 238 0.80 -30.42 -9.11
CA GLU A 238 0.08 -31.69 -8.96
C GLU A 238 -0.31 -31.81 -7.48
N GLY A 239 -1.52 -31.37 -7.15
CA GLY A 239 -1.99 -31.41 -5.78
C GLY A 239 -3.35 -30.78 -5.59
N GLY A 240 -4.40 -31.43 -6.13
CA GLY A 240 -5.77 -31.28 -5.68
C GLY A 240 -6.48 -29.98 -6.08
N ALA A 241 -7.40 -30.11 -7.02
CA ALA A 241 -8.49 -29.17 -7.17
C ALA A 241 -9.35 -29.20 -5.89
N ASP A 242 -8.99 -28.39 -4.90
CA ASP A 242 -9.89 -28.07 -3.79
C ASP A 242 -10.68 -26.82 -4.19
N ALA A 243 -11.90 -27.05 -4.68
CA ALA A 243 -12.83 -26.04 -5.12
C ALA A 243 -13.34 -25.24 -3.89
N GLY A 244 -12.55 -24.28 -3.42
CA GLY A 244 -12.93 -23.45 -2.28
C GLY A 244 -11.88 -22.44 -1.80
N MET A 245 -10.63 -22.54 -2.25
CA MET A 245 -9.62 -21.54 -1.90
C MET A 245 -9.72 -20.35 -2.87
N GLU A 246 -10.21 -19.21 -2.36
CA GLU A 246 -10.16 -17.92 -3.05
C GLU A 246 -8.75 -17.69 -3.56
N THR A 247 -8.61 -17.43 -4.86
CA THR A 247 -7.31 -17.11 -5.43
C THR A 247 -6.85 -15.78 -4.84
N PRO A 248 -5.53 -15.57 -4.62
CA PRO A 248 -5.03 -14.31 -4.07
C PRO A 248 -5.34 -13.09 -4.97
N ALA A 249 -5.82 -13.31 -6.19
CA ALA A 249 -6.32 -12.29 -7.09
C ALA A 249 -7.75 -11.81 -6.75
N ASP A 250 -8.58 -12.65 -6.14
CA ASP A 250 -9.98 -12.34 -5.87
C ASP A 250 -10.16 -11.10 -4.98
N PRO A 251 -9.41 -10.91 -3.88
CA PRO A 251 -9.53 -9.71 -3.06
C PRO A 251 -9.16 -8.42 -3.80
N LEU A 252 -8.17 -8.48 -4.70
CA LEU A 252 -7.71 -7.33 -5.47
C LEU A 252 -8.71 -6.98 -6.58
N LEU A 253 -9.28 -8.00 -7.24
CA LEU A 253 -10.32 -7.83 -8.24
C LEU A 253 -11.63 -7.35 -7.61
N SER A 254 -12.06 -7.91 -6.48
CA SER A 254 -13.23 -7.45 -5.72
C SER A 254 -13.04 -5.98 -5.32
N TRP A 255 -11.89 -5.63 -4.72
CA TRP A 255 -11.60 -4.24 -4.38
C TRP A 255 -11.66 -3.32 -5.61
N LEU A 256 -11.15 -3.72 -6.77
CA LEU A 256 -11.17 -2.88 -7.96
C LEU A 256 -12.56 -2.77 -8.61
N LEU A 257 -13.33 -3.86 -8.62
CA LEU A 257 -14.56 -4.00 -9.42
C LEU A 257 -15.84 -3.71 -8.64
N GLU A 258 -15.83 -3.74 -7.30
CA GLU A 258 -16.99 -3.44 -6.46
C GLU A 258 -17.44 -1.98 -6.56
N ASP A 259 -16.51 -1.04 -6.74
CA ASP A 259 -16.80 0.39 -6.90
C ASP A 259 -16.54 0.84 -8.34
N LEU A 260 -17.61 1.15 -9.07
CA LEU A 260 -17.54 1.63 -10.45
C LEU A 260 -16.76 2.95 -10.58
N ARG A 261 -16.79 3.82 -9.56
CA ARG A 261 -16.04 5.08 -9.58
C ARG A 261 -14.54 4.80 -9.49
N ARG A 262 -14.17 3.85 -8.64
CA ARG A 262 -12.79 3.37 -8.48
C ARG A 262 -12.29 2.71 -9.76
N LEU A 263 -13.08 1.81 -10.36
CA LEU A 263 -12.76 1.20 -11.65
C LEU A 263 -12.59 2.27 -12.75
N SER A 264 -13.52 3.21 -12.84
CA SER A 264 -13.44 4.33 -13.80
C SER A 264 -12.18 5.14 -13.59
N ALA A 265 -11.82 5.48 -12.35
CA ALA A 265 -10.60 6.23 -12.05
C ALA A 265 -9.33 5.43 -12.42
N CYS A 266 -9.30 4.14 -12.10
CA CYS A 266 -8.22 3.23 -12.48
C CYS A 266 -8.02 3.21 -14.00
N CYS A 267 -9.12 2.99 -14.75
CA CYS A 267 -9.10 2.96 -16.21
C CYS A 267 -8.73 4.31 -16.84
N LEU A 268 -8.95 5.45 -16.18
CA LEU A 268 -8.52 6.75 -16.70
C LEU A 268 -7.04 7.03 -16.40
N LEU A 269 -6.57 6.65 -15.22
CA LEU A 269 -5.25 7.00 -14.72
C LEU A 269 -4.14 6.05 -15.16
N LEU A 270 -4.47 4.80 -15.52
CA LEU A 270 -3.49 3.83 -16.00
C LEU A 270 -3.34 3.86 -17.53
N PRO A 271 -2.13 3.56 -18.06
CA PRO A 271 -1.89 3.38 -19.49
C PRO A 271 -2.78 2.32 -20.15
N GLY A 272 -3.17 2.54 -21.42
CA GLY A 272 -4.00 1.61 -22.20
C GLY A 272 -3.37 0.22 -22.33
N ALA A 273 -2.05 0.16 -22.52
CA ALA A 273 -1.29 -1.10 -22.60
C ALA A 273 -1.42 -1.96 -21.33
N LEU A 274 -1.29 -1.37 -20.13
CA LEU A 274 -1.42 -2.10 -18.87
C LEU A 274 -2.85 -2.61 -18.67
N LEU A 275 -3.87 -1.81 -19.02
CA LEU A 275 -5.25 -2.25 -18.94
C LEU A 275 -5.58 -3.35 -19.95
N ALA A 276 -4.94 -3.34 -21.11
CA ALA A 276 -5.08 -4.43 -22.09
C ALA A 276 -4.51 -5.74 -21.54
N LEU A 277 -3.33 -5.72 -20.89
CA LEU A 277 -2.77 -6.89 -20.21
C LEU A 277 -3.70 -7.43 -19.10
N LEU A 278 -4.32 -6.54 -18.31
CA LEU A 278 -5.30 -6.93 -17.31
C LEU A 278 -6.57 -7.54 -17.94
N ALA A 279 -7.08 -6.94 -19.01
CA ALA A 279 -8.24 -7.44 -19.74
C ALA A 279 -7.97 -8.78 -20.45
N ASP A 280 -6.71 -9.05 -20.77
CA ASP A 280 -6.28 -10.32 -21.33
C ASP A 280 -6.47 -11.46 -20.33
N ARG A 281 -5.98 -11.25 -19.09
CA ARG A 281 -6.03 -12.25 -18.02
C ARG A 281 -7.37 -12.38 -17.33
N TYR A 282 -8.05 -11.26 -17.09
CA TYR A 282 -9.21 -11.24 -16.21
C TYR A 282 -10.46 -10.92 -17.02
N ALA A 283 -11.21 -11.96 -17.39
CA ALA A 283 -12.41 -11.84 -18.23
C ALA A 283 -13.47 -10.90 -17.63
N LEU A 284 -13.65 -10.91 -16.29
CA LEU A 284 -14.58 -10.01 -15.62
C LEU A 284 -14.15 -8.54 -15.73
N PHE A 285 -12.85 -8.27 -15.58
CA PHE A 285 -12.28 -6.94 -15.78
C PHE A 285 -12.44 -6.50 -17.25
N SER A 286 -12.11 -7.37 -18.20
CA SER A 286 -12.26 -7.12 -19.64
C SER A 286 -13.68 -6.66 -20.00
N ARG A 287 -14.70 -7.39 -19.52
CA ARG A 287 -16.10 -7.04 -19.77
C ARG A 287 -16.44 -5.65 -19.22
N ARG A 288 -16.13 -5.40 -17.95
CA ARG A 288 -16.44 -4.10 -17.29
C ARG A 288 -15.69 -2.93 -17.93
N TYR A 289 -14.45 -3.16 -18.37
CA TYR A 289 -13.65 -2.16 -19.05
C TYR A 289 -14.20 -1.83 -20.44
N LEU A 290 -14.60 -2.85 -21.22
CA LEU A 290 -15.28 -2.63 -22.50
C LEU A 290 -16.61 -1.87 -22.33
N ASP A 291 -17.40 -2.20 -21.30
CA ASP A 291 -18.64 -1.46 -20.99
C ASP A 291 -18.36 0.02 -20.68
N LEU A 292 -17.29 0.33 -19.94
CA LEU A 292 -16.87 1.71 -19.65
C LEU A 292 -16.39 2.44 -20.92
N LEU A 293 -15.60 1.80 -21.76
CA LEU A 293 -15.15 2.39 -23.03
C LEU A 293 -16.33 2.66 -23.97
N ALA A 294 -17.31 1.75 -24.00
CA ALA A 294 -18.56 1.94 -24.74
C ALA A 294 -19.35 3.16 -24.22
N GLU A 295 -19.46 3.29 -22.90
CA GLU A 295 -20.12 4.44 -22.25
C GLU A 295 -19.40 5.76 -22.53
N TRP A 296 -18.06 5.77 -22.56
CA TRP A 296 -17.30 7.00 -22.79
C TRP A 296 -17.29 7.40 -24.27
N GLY A 297 -17.18 6.42 -25.17
CA GLY A 297 -17.19 6.69 -26.61
C GLY A 297 -18.54 7.16 -27.12
N SER A 298 -19.67 6.68 -26.55
CA SER A 298 -21.01 7.14 -26.94
C SER A 298 -21.30 8.60 -26.61
N ARG A 299 -20.47 9.23 -25.75
CA ARG A 299 -20.56 10.66 -25.40
C ARG A 299 -19.74 11.56 -26.32
N LEU A 300 -19.01 10.99 -27.28
CA LEU A 300 -18.32 11.77 -28.31
C LEU A 300 -19.31 12.23 -29.37
N LEU A 301 -19.11 13.45 -29.87
CA LEU A 301 -19.89 14.03 -30.96
C LEU A 301 -18.98 14.25 -32.16
N TYR A 302 -19.51 14.03 -33.36
CA TYR A 302 -18.76 14.30 -34.57
C TYR A 302 -18.81 15.80 -34.90
N ASP A 303 -17.64 16.43 -35.02
CA ASP A 303 -17.49 17.82 -35.48
C ASP A 303 -17.25 17.81 -37.00
N PRO A 304 -18.27 18.12 -37.83
CA PRO A 304 -18.15 18.05 -39.29
C PRO A 304 -17.18 19.10 -39.84
N LEU A 305 -16.90 20.18 -39.10
CA LEU A 305 -15.94 21.21 -39.55
C LEU A 305 -14.50 20.74 -39.39
N LYS A 306 -14.23 19.93 -38.36
CA LYS A 306 -12.90 19.35 -38.11
C LYS A 306 -12.74 17.95 -38.66
N GLY A 307 -13.83 17.30 -39.08
CA GLY A 307 -13.84 15.92 -39.55
C GLY A 307 -13.39 14.92 -38.50
N ARG A 308 -13.69 15.18 -37.21
CA ARG A 308 -13.23 14.35 -36.10
C ARG A 308 -14.24 14.28 -34.96
N TRP A 309 -14.14 13.21 -34.18
CA TRP A 309 -14.88 13.07 -32.93
C TRP A 309 -14.30 13.97 -31.85
N VAL A 310 -15.15 14.73 -31.18
CA VAL A 310 -14.80 15.66 -30.11
C VAL A 310 -15.65 15.37 -28.87
N LYS A 311 -15.17 15.83 -27.72
CA LYS A 311 -15.92 15.80 -26.47
C LYS A 311 -17.17 16.66 -26.62
N GLY A 312 -18.37 16.08 -26.49
CA GLY A 312 -19.62 16.83 -26.59
C GLY A 312 -19.76 17.88 -25.48
N CYS A 313 -19.50 17.46 -24.24
CA CYS A 313 -19.35 18.33 -23.08
C CYS A 313 -18.00 18.04 -22.40
N PRO A 314 -17.12 19.04 -22.20
CA PRO A 314 -15.79 18.81 -21.60
C PRO A 314 -15.85 18.28 -20.16
N GLU A 315 -16.94 18.54 -19.43
CA GLU A 315 -17.14 18.03 -18.07
C GLU A 315 -17.69 16.59 -18.02
N GLU A 316 -18.38 16.14 -19.07
CA GLU A 316 -19.05 14.83 -19.09
C GLU A 316 -18.27 13.75 -19.86
N ALA A 317 -17.48 14.17 -20.86
CA ALA A 317 -16.71 13.28 -21.70
C ALA A 317 -15.34 12.98 -21.06
N LYS A 318 -15.26 11.78 -20.47
CA LYS A 318 -14.07 11.31 -19.75
C LYS A 318 -12.86 11.10 -20.66
N LEU A 319 -13.06 10.63 -21.90
CA LEU A 319 -12.00 10.39 -22.88
C LEU A 319 -12.14 11.29 -24.12
N SER A 320 -11.01 11.63 -24.72
CA SER A 320 -10.89 12.15 -26.08
C SER A 320 -10.96 11.02 -27.11
N TRP A 321 -11.12 11.39 -28.39
CA TRP A 321 -11.06 10.44 -29.50
C TRP A 321 -9.72 9.70 -29.55
N GLU A 322 -8.62 10.43 -29.36
CA GLU A 322 -7.26 9.89 -29.41
C GLU A 322 -7.02 8.87 -28.30
N GLU A 323 -7.49 9.16 -27.08
CA GLU A 323 -7.41 8.23 -25.96
C GLU A 323 -8.28 7.00 -26.21
N LEU A 324 -9.52 7.16 -26.69
CA LEU A 324 -10.39 6.02 -27.01
C LEU A 324 -9.75 5.09 -28.05
N ARG A 325 -9.17 5.69 -29.10
CA ARG A 325 -8.46 4.98 -30.17
C ARG A 325 -7.23 4.24 -29.64
N GLU A 326 -6.42 4.88 -28.79
CA GLU A 326 -5.27 4.24 -28.14
C GLU A 326 -5.71 3.02 -27.33
N ARG A 327 -6.76 3.17 -26.50
CA ARG A 327 -7.25 2.12 -25.60
C ARG A 327 -7.72 0.88 -26.37
N PHE A 328 -8.55 1.07 -27.39
CA PHE A 328 -8.99 -0.02 -28.26
C PHE A 328 -7.85 -0.56 -29.12
N GLY A 329 -6.91 0.28 -29.53
CA GLY A 329 -5.69 -0.12 -30.21
C GLY A 329 -4.85 -1.10 -29.39
N CYS A 330 -4.67 -0.84 -28.09
CA CYS A 330 -4.00 -1.75 -27.17
C CYS A 330 -4.76 -3.06 -26.98
N LEU A 331 -6.09 -3.00 -26.81
CA LEU A 331 -6.94 -4.21 -26.68
C LEU A 331 -6.87 -5.10 -27.92
N CYS A 332 -6.88 -4.51 -29.12
CA CYS A 332 -6.74 -5.23 -30.38
C CYS A 332 -5.33 -5.81 -30.59
N GLN A 333 -4.30 -5.25 -29.94
CA GLN A 333 -2.94 -5.78 -29.97
C GLN A 333 -2.69 -6.92 -28.97
N GLY A 334 -3.62 -7.18 -28.04
CA GLY A 334 -3.53 -8.28 -27.09
C GLY A 334 -3.68 -9.68 -27.72
N SER A 335 -3.98 -10.68 -26.87
CA SER A 335 -4.18 -12.07 -27.30
C SER A 335 -5.26 -12.20 -28.38
N VAL A 336 -5.28 -13.35 -29.05
CA VAL A 336 -6.31 -13.66 -30.06
C VAL A 336 -7.70 -13.61 -29.44
N GLU A 337 -7.84 -14.08 -28.20
CA GLU A 337 -9.09 -14.09 -27.44
C GLU A 337 -9.54 -12.68 -27.06
N LEU A 338 -8.63 -11.83 -26.58
CA LEU A 338 -8.96 -10.44 -26.22
C LEU A 338 -9.29 -9.63 -27.48
N ARG A 339 -8.52 -9.80 -28.55
CA ARG A 339 -8.79 -9.16 -29.85
C ARG A 339 -10.16 -9.56 -30.39
N GLY A 340 -10.47 -10.86 -30.38
CA GLY A 340 -11.77 -11.38 -30.83
C GLY A 340 -12.93 -10.80 -30.04
N ARG A 341 -12.82 -10.77 -28.70
CA ARG A 341 -13.83 -10.15 -27.80
C ARG A 341 -14.00 -8.65 -28.09
N THR A 342 -12.90 -7.93 -28.25
CA THR A 342 -12.90 -6.48 -28.51
C THR A 342 -13.54 -6.16 -29.86
N GLN A 343 -13.18 -6.90 -30.91
CA GLN A 343 -13.78 -6.74 -32.24
C GLN A 343 -15.27 -7.09 -32.24
N ALA A 344 -15.68 -8.16 -31.54
CA ALA A 344 -17.09 -8.51 -31.40
C ALA A 344 -17.88 -7.41 -30.69
N ALA A 345 -17.33 -6.83 -29.62
CA ALA A 345 -17.94 -5.71 -28.90
C ALA A 345 -18.10 -4.47 -29.80
N LEU A 346 -17.06 -4.10 -30.55
CA LEU A 346 -17.12 -2.97 -31.49
C LEU A 346 -18.15 -3.19 -32.61
N LYS A 347 -18.21 -4.40 -33.18
CA LYS A 347 -19.23 -4.76 -34.19
C LYS A 347 -20.64 -4.68 -33.62
N LEU A 348 -20.85 -5.11 -32.38
CA LEU A 348 -22.14 -4.99 -31.70
C LEU A 348 -22.53 -3.52 -31.48
N LEU A 349 -21.59 -2.66 -31.09
CA LEU A 349 -21.84 -1.23 -30.90
C LEU A 349 -22.14 -0.54 -32.23
N LYS A 350 -21.39 -0.84 -33.29
CA LYS A 350 -21.67 -0.38 -34.66
C LYS A 350 -23.08 -0.80 -35.12
N ALA A 351 -23.47 -2.05 -34.89
CA ALA A 351 -24.80 -2.53 -35.25
C ALA A 351 -25.92 -1.80 -34.49
N ARG A 352 -25.70 -1.47 -33.21
CA ARG A 352 -26.65 -0.67 -32.40
C ARG A 352 -26.84 0.75 -32.93
N ASP A 353 -25.78 1.33 -33.48
CA ASP A 353 -25.85 2.65 -34.10
C ASP A 353 -26.52 2.62 -35.49
N GLY A 354 -26.82 1.44 -36.06
CA GLY A 354 -27.48 1.31 -37.37
C GLY A 354 -26.58 0.76 -38.48
N ASP A 355 -25.41 0.21 -38.13
CA ASP A 355 -24.45 -0.43 -39.05
C ASP A 355 -24.02 0.43 -40.24
N PHE A 356 -23.88 1.73 -39.99
CA PHE A 356 -23.44 2.70 -40.99
C PHE A 356 -22.04 2.35 -41.51
N GLN A 357 -21.82 2.54 -42.81
CA GLN A 357 -20.50 2.39 -43.45
C GLN A 357 -19.84 3.75 -43.73
N VAL A 358 -20.58 4.84 -43.57
CA VAL A 358 -20.12 6.21 -43.85
C VAL A 358 -19.50 6.81 -42.58
N ARG A 359 -18.39 7.54 -42.75
CA ARG A 359 -17.69 8.19 -41.64
C ARG A 359 -18.51 9.31 -40.99
N GLY A 360 -18.32 9.52 -39.69
CA GLY A 360 -18.93 10.61 -38.93
C GLY A 360 -20.39 10.38 -38.50
N LEU A 361 -20.98 9.23 -38.81
CA LEU A 361 -22.33 8.86 -38.35
C LEU A 361 -22.29 7.99 -37.08
N SER A 362 -21.28 7.13 -36.95
CA SER A 362 -21.08 6.29 -35.77
C SER A 362 -19.62 6.29 -35.37
N VAL A 363 -19.37 6.58 -34.09
CA VAL A 363 -18.03 6.57 -33.49
C VAL A 363 -17.39 5.19 -33.60
N TRP A 364 -18.20 4.14 -33.54
CA TRP A 364 -17.75 2.74 -33.63
C TRP A 364 -17.41 2.35 -35.06
N THR A 365 -18.14 2.85 -36.06
CA THR A 365 -17.78 2.67 -37.47
C THR A 365 -16.41 3.26 -37.75
N ASP A 366 -16.19 4.52 -37.36
CA ASP A 366 -14.94 5.22 -37.61
C ASP A 366 -13.77 4.55 -36.89
N LEU A 367 -14.00 4.11 -35.65
CA LEU A 367 -12.99 3.44 -34.84
C LEU A 367 -12.60 2.08 -35.43
N LEU A 368 -13.56 1.29 -35.90
CA LEU A 368 -13.28 0.02 -36.57
C LEU A 368 -12.45 0.22 -37.85
N LEU A 369 -12.82 1.21 -38.67
CA LEU A 369 -12.09 1.51 -39.91
C LEU A 369 -10.63 1.90 -39.61
N GLU A 370 -10.40 2.81 -38.65
CA GLU A 370 -9.04 3.23 -38.29
C GLU A 370 -8.21 2.08 -37.69
N LEU A 371 -8.80 1.26 -36.82
CA LEU A 371 -8.09 0.13 -36.21
C LEU A 371 -7.73 -0.94 -37.25
N GLU A 372 -8.60 -1.21 -38.23
CA GLU A 372 -8.29 -2.12 -39.33
C GLU A 372 -7.18 -1.59 -40.24
N GLU A 373 -7.19 -0.29 -40.54
CA GLU A 373 -6.11 0.36 -41.29
C GLU A 373 -4.77 0.25 -40.55
N ASP A 374 -4.74 0.53 -39.25
CA ASP A 374 -3.53 0.46 -38.42
C ASP A 374 -2.99 -0.98 -38.31
N LEU A 375 -3.86 -1.98 -38.19
CA LEU A 375 -3.48 -3.39 -38.18
C LEU A 375 -2.88 -3.82 -39.53
N ARG A 376 -3.45 -3.38 -40.67
CA ARG A 376 -2.92 -3.68 -42.01
C ARG A 376 -1.55 -3.05 -42.23
N LYS A 377 -1.34 -1.80 -41.79
CA LYS A 377 -0.04 -1.11 -41.86
C LYS A 377 1.03 -1.84 -41.06
N LYS A 378 0.70 -2.39 -39.88
CA LYS A 378 1.64 -3.18 -39.07
C LYS A 378 1.99 -4.54 -39.67
N GLN A 379 1.11 -5.13 -40.47
CA GLN A 379 1.34 -6.41 -41.15
C GLN A 379 2.12 -6.28 -42.46
N THR A 380 2.24 -5.06 -43.00
CA THR A 380 3.03 -4.74 -44.19
C THR A 380 4.24 -3.89 -43.78
N PRO A 381 5.29 -4.49 -43.16
CA PRO A 381 6.51 -3.73 -42.95
C PRO A 381 7.04 -3.33 -44.32
N HIS A 382 7.29 -2.03 -44.50
CA HIS A 382 7.90 -1.45 -45.70
C HIS A 382 9.05 -2.34 -46.18
N VAL A 383 8.87 -2.91 -47.38
CA VAL A 383 9.92 -3.54 -48.19
C VAL A 383 10.90 -2.47 -48.64
#